data_AF-A0A0F2JA02-F1
#
_entry.id   AF-A0A0F2JA02-F1
#
_cell.length_a   1.000
_cell.length_b   1.000
_cell.length_c   1.000
_cell.angle_alpha   90.00
_cell.angle_beta   90.00
_cell.angle_gamma   90.00
#
_symmetry.space_group_name_H-M   'P 1'
#
loop_
_entity.id
_entity.type
_entity.pdbx_description
1 polymer ?
#
loop_
_entity_poly.entity_id
_entity_poly.type
_entity_poly.pdbx_seq_one_letter_code
_entity_poly.pdbx_strand_id
1 'polypeptide(L)'
;MGEYIGHTAQKTREQLKKALGGVLFIDEAYSLARGGEKDFGKEAIDALVKAMEDNKDNLVLILAGYRQEMDWFLQSNPGLRSRFPIHIDFPDYTLDELLAIGKLMLKTRQYELTSEAEDALRFNLQLLLNTHRYAGNARLVRNLVEKTVRKQAVRLFQKTSSSREELIQILPEDINMEDL
;
A
#
# COMPACT_ATOMS: atom_id res chain seq x y z
N MET A 1 36.99 12.69 -8.49
CA MET A 1 35.69 12.50 -7.80
C MET A 1 34.65 13.39 -8.49
N GLY A 2 33.76 12.84 -9.32
CA GLY A 2 32.81 13.66 -10.10
C GLY A 2 31.84 12.90 -11.02
N GLU A 3 31.66 11.58 -10.88
CA GLU A 3 30.96 10.76 -11.90
C GLU A 3 29.43 10.58 -11.72
N TYR A 4 28.77 11.25 -10.76
CA TYR A 4 27.37 10.95 -10.44
C TYR A 4 26.37 12.11 -10.61
N ILE A 5 26.82 13.29 -11.07
CA ILE A 5 25.95 14.45 -11.34
C ILE A 5 25.36 14.32 -12.76
N GLY A 6 24.02 14.36 -12.89
CA GLY A 6 23.29 14.27 -14.17
C GLY A 6 22.74 12.90 -14.57
N HIS A 7 23.20 11.80 -13.96
CA HIS A 7 22.70 10.45 -14.28
C HIS A 7 21.25 10.23 -13.81
N THR A 8 20.85 10.87 -12.69
CA THR A 8 19.49 10.82 -12.17
C THR A 8 18.51 11.54 -13.10
N ALA A 9 18.88 12.73 -13.59
CA ALA A 9 18.08 13.46 -14.57
C ALA A 9 17.91 12.65 -15.88
N GLN A 10 18.98 12.02 -16.36
CA GLN A 10 18.92 11.18 -17.55
C GLN A 10 17.98 9.99 -17.37
N LYS A 11 18.13 9.23 -16.28
CA LYS A 11 17.24 8.10 -15.97
C LYS A 11 15.78 8.53 -15.84
N THR A 12 15.54 9.67 -15.21
CA THR A 12 14.19 10.24 -15.08
C THR A 12 13.59 10.55 -16.45
N ARG A 13 14.35 11.20 -17.34
CA ARG A 13 13.94 11.48 -18.72
C ARG A 13 13.69 10.22 -19.53
N GLU A 14 14.47 9.17 -19.33
CA GLU A 14 14.26 7.88 -20.00
C GLU A 14 12.95 7.23 -19.58
N GLN A 15 12.59 7.27 -18.29
CA GLN A 15 11.29 6.77 -17.84
C GLN A 15 10.13 7.62 -18.35
N LEU A 16 10.28 8.95 -18.35
CA LEU A 16 9.29 9.87 -18.92
C LEU A 16 9.05 9.60 -20.40
N LYS A 17 10.11 9.40 -21.19
CA LYS A 17 10.01 9.06 -22.62
C LYS A 17 9.24 7.76 -22.85
N LYS A 18 9.44 6.76 -22.00
CA LYS A 18 8.71 5.48 -22.08
C LYS A 18 7.22 5.62 -21.75
N ALA A 19 6.86 6.62 -20.94
CA ALA A 19 5.48 6.87 -20.52
C ALA A 19 4.70 7.83 -21.45
N LEU A 20 5.35 8.45 -22.44
CA LEU A 20 4.66 9.26 -23.43
C LEU A 20 3.59 8.43 -24.17
N GLY A 21 2.40 9.00 -24.36
CA GLY A 21 1.22 8.30 -24.85
C GLY A 21 0.43 7.55 -23.77
N GLY A 22 0.84 7.62 -22.51
CA GLY A 22 0.22 6.89 -21.42
C GLY A 22 0.35 7.55 -20.06
N VAL A 23 0.48 6.71 -19.03
CA VAL A 23 0.50 7.11 -17.63
C VAL A 23 1.85 6.74 -17.01
N LEU A 24 2.50 7.70 -16.34
CA LEU A 24 3.60 7.45 -15.42
C LEU A 24 3.06 7.49 -13.99
N PHE A 25 3.15 6.36 -13.27
CA PHE A 25 2.79 6.27 -11.86
C PHE A 25 4.07 6.23 -11.01
N ILE A 26 4.17 7.12 -10.03
CA ILE A 26 5.30 7.21 -9.10
C ILE A 26 4.78 7.00 -7.69
N ASP A 27 5.07 5.83 -7.13
CA ASP A 27 4.77 5.52 -5.73
C ASP A 27 5.81 6.16 -4.80
N GLU A 28 5.37 6.52 -3.59
CA GLU A 28 6.16 7.23 -2.57
C GLU A 28 6.97 8.42 -3.13
N ALA A 29 6.33 9.25 -3.95
CA ALA A 29 6.99 10.32 -4.73
C ALA A 29 7.76 11.33 -3.88
N TYR A 30 7.34 11.53 -2.62
CA TYR A 30 8.04 12.37 -1.65
C TYR A 30 9.49 11.94 -1.39
N SER A 31 9.84 10.68 -1.66
CA SER A 31 11.21 10.17 -1.56
C SER A 31 12.18 10.95 -2.46
N LEU A 32 11.70 11.49 -3.59
CA LEU A 32 12.49 12.33 -4.49
C LEU A 32 12.97 13.62 -3.84
N ALA A 33 12.22 14.17 -2.87
CA ALA A 33 12.61 15.39 -2.17
C ALA A 33 13.43 15.13 -0.89
N ARG A 34 13.55 13.87 -0.43
CA ARG A 34 14.23 13.51 0.84
C ARG A 34 15.75 13.35 0.73
N GLY A 35 16.36 13.45 -0.45
CA GLY A 35 17.81 13.47 -0.59
C GLY A 35 18.40 14.72 0.09
N GLY A 36 19.48 14.58 0.86
CA GLY A 36 20.15 15.69 1.56
C GLY A 36 20.77 16.74 0.61
N GLU A 37 21.87 17.40 0.98
CA GLU A 37 22.53 18.46 0.18
C GLU A 37 22.97 18.08 -1.26
N LYS A 38 22.68 16.87 -1.74
CA LYS A 38 22.95 16.45 -3.12
C LYS A 38 21.71 16.65 -4.00
N ASP A 39 21.84 17.51 -5.00
CA ASP A 39 20.78 17.99 -5.91
C ASP A 39 20.07 16.94 -6.79
N PHE A 40 20.37 15.65 -6.67
CA PHE A 40 19.85 14.61 -7.56
C PHE A 40 18.32 14.50 -7.55
N GLY A 41 17.71 14.65 -6.37
CA GLY A 41 16.26 14.61 -6.21
C GLY A 41 15.58 15.82 -6.85
N LYS A 42 16.19 16.99 -6.70
CA LYS A 42 15.75 18.24 -7.31
C LYS A 42 15.82 18.18 -8.84
N GLU A 43 16.91 17.64 -9.40
CA GLU A 43 17.04 17.41 -10.84
C GLU A 43 15.93 16.51 -11.40
N ALA A 44 15.54 15.47 -10.66
CA ALA A 44 14.44 14.59 -11.05
C ALA A 44 13.10 15.34 -11.03
N ILE A 45 12.82 16.10 -9.97
CA ILE A 45 11.60 16.93 -9.83
C ILE A 45 11.51 17.95 -10.99
N ASP A 46 12.60 18.66 -11.27
CA ASP A 46 12.64 19.64 -12.35
C ASP A 46 12.42 18.99 -13.73
N ALA A 47 12.96 17.79 -13.94
CA ALA A 47 12.71 17.01 -15.15
C ALA A 47 11.24 16.58 -15.28
N LEU A 48 10.59 16.19 -14.17
CA LEU A 48 9.15 15.86 -14.15
C LEU A 48 8.32 17.10 -14.48
N VAL A 49 8.55 18.23 -13.79
CA VAL A 49 7.84 19.50 -14.01
C VAL A 49 7.95 19.95 -15.46
N LYS A 50 9.17 19.92 -16.03
CA LYS A 50 9.39 20.26 -17.44
C LYS A 50 8.64 19.31 -18.38
N ALA A 51 8.67 18.01 -18.13
CA ALA A 51 7.99 17.06 -18.99
C ALA A 51 6.46 17.21 -18.96
N MET A 52 5.88 17.59 -17.81
CA MET A 52 4.46 17.92 -17.69
C MET A 52 4.08 19.15 -18.53
N GLU A 53 4.95 20.15 -18.61
CA GLU A 53 4.75 21.32 -19.47
C GLU A 53 4.88 20.97 -20.95
N ASP A 54 5.99 20.31 -21.32
CA ASP A 54 6.34 20.00 -22.70
C ASP A 54 5.38 18.98 -23.33
N ASN A 55 4.76 18.09 -22.53
CA ASN A 55 3.98 16.94 -23.00
C ASN A 55 2.57 16.88 -22.40
N LYS A 56 1.99 18.03 -22.03
CA LYS A 56 0.66 18.11 -21.37
C LYS A 56 -0.48 17.36 -22.07
N ASP A 57 -0.43 17.22 -23.40
CA ASP A 57 -1.47 16.57 -24.20
C ASP A 57 -1.22 15.06 -24.40
N ASN A 58 -0.07 14.55 -23.95
CA ASN A 58 0.40 13.20 -24.27
C ASN A 58 1.06 12.47 -23.07
N LEU A 59 0.90 12.98 -21.85
CA LEU A 59 1.46 12.38 -20.64
C LEU A 59 0.55 12.65 -19.45
N VAL A 60 0.15 11.59 -18.75
CA VAL A 60 -0.49 11.69 -17.44
C VAL A 60 0.52 11.26 -16.38
N LEU A 61 0.77 12.12 -15.39
CA LEU A 61 1.63 11.81 -14.25
C LEU A 61 0.76 11.63 -13.00
N ILE A 62 0.88 10.48 -12.34
CA ILE A 62 0.21 10.17 -11.09
C ILE A 62 1.27 10.01 -10.01
N LEU A 63 1.17 10.82 -8.95
CA LEU A 63 2.01 10.71 -7.77
C LEU A 63 1.19 10.10 -6.64
N ALA A 64 1.77 9.12 -5.96
CA ALA A 64 1.16 8.48 -4.80
C ALA A 64 2.11 8.52 -3.60
N GLY A 65 1.52 8.45 -2.42
CA GLY A 65 2.23 8.46 -1.15
C GLY A 65 1.30 8.80 0.02
N TYR A 66 1.85 8.76 1.22
CA TYR A 66 1.15 9.19 2.42
C TYR A 66 0.83 10.69 2.37
N ARG A 67 -0.36 11.04 2.86
CA ARG A 67 -0.93 12.40 2.73
C ARG A 67 0.00 13.49 3.24
N GLN A 68 0.51 13.36 4.45
CA GLN A 68 1.35 14.41 5.08
C GLN A 68 2.67 14.59 4.31
N GLU A 69 3.26 13.50 3.86
CA GLU A 69 4.49 13.48 3.08
C GLU A 69 4.29 14.06 1.68
N MET A 70 3.13 13.80 1.06
CA MET A 70 2.75 14.39 -0.23
C MET A 70 2.49 15.89 -0.10
N ASP A 71 1.84 16.34 0.98
CA ASP A 71 1.66 17.77 1.26
C ASP A 71 3.01 18.48 1.39
N TRP A 72 3.96 17.88 2.12
CA TRP A 72 5.33 18.39 2.22
C TRP A 72 6.04 18.37 0.87
N PHE A 73 5.93 17.27 0.11
CA PHE A 73 6.54 17.14 -1.21
C PHE A 73 6.05 18.21 -2.20
N LEU A 74 4.74 18.48 -2.24
CA LEU A 74 4.17 19.52 -3.11
C LEU A 74 4.58 20.93 -2.70
N GLN A 75 4.90 21.15 -1.42
CA GLN A 75 5.44 22.42 -0.93
C GLN A 75 6.94 22.58 -1.22
N SER A 76 7.67 21.50 -1.47
CA SER A 76 9.12 21.53 -1.75
C SER A 76 9.48 22.29 -3.03
N ASN A 77 8.57 22.37 -4.00
CA ASN A 77 8.77 23.07 -5.26
C ASN A 77 7.46 23.72 -5.73
N PRO A 78 7.38 25.06 -5.87
CA PRO A 78 6.19 25.76 -6.33
C PRO A 78 5.65 25.26 -7.68
N GLY A 79 6.53 24.76 -8.55
CA GLY A 79 6.17 24.15 -9.83
C GLY A 79 5.26 22.95 -9.65
N LEU A 80 5.57 22.04 -8.73
CA LEU A 80 4.77 20.84 -8.45
C LEU A 80 3.34 21.21 -8.05
N ARG A 81 3.15 22.08 -7.06
CA ARG A 81 1.82 22.41 -6.53
C ARG A 81 0.86 22.92 -7.62
N SER A 82 1.36 23.72 -8.55
CA SER A 82 0.54 24.28 -9.64
C SER A 82 0.20 23.27 -10.75
N ARG A 83 1.04 22.24 -10.93
CA ARG A 83 0.91 21.24 -12.01
C ARG A 83 0.18 19.97 -11.58
N PHE A 84 -0.10 19.82 -10.29
CA PHE A 84 -0.98 18.78 -9.75
C PHE A 84 -2.26 19.39 -9.15
N PRO A 85 -3.24 19.79 -9.99
CA PRO A 85 -4.50 20.38 -9.52
C PRO A 85 -5.50 19.34 -8.99
N ILE A 86 -5.38 18.07 -9.39
CA ILE A 86 -6.28 17.00 -8.98
C ILE A 86 -5.68 16.25 -7.80
N HIS A 87 -6.37 16.27 -6.66
CA HIS A 87 -5.97 15.62 -5.43
C HIS A 87 -7.05 14.60 -5.09
N ILE A 88 -6.67 13.33 -4.96
CA ILE A 88 -7.58 12.23 -4.60
C ILE A 88 -7.09 11.66 -3.28
N ASP A 89 -7.86 11.91 -2.22
CA ASP A 89 -7.62 11.33 -0.90
C ASP A 89 -8.22 9.92 -0.83
N PHE A 90 -7.41 8.95 -0.42
CA PHE A 90 -7.86 7.60 -0.10
C PHE A 90 -7.94 7.47 1.43
N PRO A 91 -9.14 7.54 2.04
CA PRO A 91 -9.26 7.39 3.49
C PRO A 91 -8.95 5.95 3.91
N ASP A 92 -8.52 5.81 5.17
CA ASP A 92 -8.38 4.49 5.79
C ASP A 92 -9.75 3.80 5.89
N TYR A 93 -9.74 2.47 5.81
CA TYR A 93 -10.97 1.69 5.93
C TYR A 93 -11.48 1.72 7.38
N THR A 94 -12.79 1.76 7.51
CA THR A 94 -13.49 1.52 8.78
C THR A 94 -13.32 0.07 9.24
N LEU A 95 -13.59 -0.20 10.52
CA LEU A 95 -13.56 -1.56 11.06
C LEU A 95 -14.45 -2.52 10.27
N ASP A 96 -15.66 -2.09 9.90
CA ASP A 96 -16.61 -2.93 9.17
C ASP A 96 -16.13 -3.23 7.74
N GLU A 97 -15.46 -2.27 7.09
CA GLU A 97 -14.84 -2.49 5.78
C GLU A 97 -13.64 -3.44 5.87
N LEU A 98 -12.78 -3.30 6.89
CA LEU A 98 -11.67 -4.23 7.13
C LEU A 98 -12.17 -5.65 7.41
N LEU A 99 -13.25 -5.78 8.19
CA LEU A 99 -13.91 -7.06 8.44
C LEU A 99 -14.45 -7.66 7.13
N ALA A 100 -15.13 -6.85 6.30
CA ALA A 100 -15.63 -7.28 5.00
C ALA A 100 -14.50 -7.74 4.07
N ILE A 101 -13.37 -7.03 4.04
CA ILE A 101 -12.17 -7.43 3.29
C ILE A 101 -11.64 -8.78 3.77
N GLY A 102 -11.53 -8.98 5.10
CA GLY A 102 -11.07 -10.25 5.67
C GLY A 102 -11.98 -11.42 5.31
N LYS A 103 -13.30 -11.23 5.45
CA LYS A 103 -14.32 -12.22 5.04
C LYS A 103 -14.22 -12.55 3.55
N LEU A 104 -14.05 -11.54 2.70
CA LEU A 104 -13.89 -11.74 1.25
C LEU A 104 -12.62 -12.52 0.91
N MET A 105 -11.49 -12.21 1.56
CA MET A 105 -10.23 -12.93 1.35
C MET A 105 -10.32 -14.40 1.76
N LEU A 106 -10.95 -14.70 2.90
CA LEU A 106 -11.19 -16.09 3.35
C LEU A 106 -12.12 -16.83 2.39
N LYS A 107 -13.24 -16.21 2.02
CA LYS A 107 -14.20 -16.79 1.08
C LYS A 107 -13.59 -17.09 -0.29
N THR A 108 -12.75 -16.19 -0.80
CA THR A 108 -12.04 -16.39 -2.09
C THR A 108 -11.10 -17.60 -2.03
N ARG A 109 -10.57 -17.91 -0.84
CA ARG A 109 -9.75 -19.10 -0.56
C ARG A 109 -10.56 -20.32 -0.13
N GLN A 110 -11.90 -20.28 -0.22
CA GLN A 110 -12.82 -21.34 0.16
C GLN A 110 -12.82 -21.67 1.67
N TYR A 111 -12.47 -20.69 2.51
CA TYR A 111 -12.61 -20.80 3.95
C TYR A 111 -13.92 -20.16 4.43
N GLU A 112 -14.50 -20.75 5.47
CA GLU A 112 -15.70 -20.28 6.15
C GLU A 112 -15.38 -19.96 7.60
N LEU A 113 -15.78 -18.77 8.06
CA LEU A 113 -15.70 -18.40 9.46
C LEU A 113 -16.89 -18.99 10.21
N THR A 114 -16.63 -19.58 11.37
CA THR A 114 -17.67 -19.74 12.40
C THR A 114 -18.09 -18.39 12.96
N SER A 115 -19.28 -18.31 13.58
CA SER A 115 -19.77 -17.06 14.18
C SER A 115 -18.78 -16.51 15.21
N GLU A 116 -18.24 -17.40 16.04
CA GLU A 116 -17.25 -17.07 17.06
C GLU A 116 -15.92 -16.61 16.45
N ALA A 117 -15.54 -17.17 15.29
CA ALA A 117 -14.34 -16.74 14.57
C ALA A 117 -14.52 -15.35 13.92
N GLU A 118 -15.72 -15.02 13.46
CA GLU A 118 -16.03 -13.67 12.99
C GLU A 118 -15.92 -12.64 14.11
N ASP A 119 -16.44 -12.96 15.31
CA ASP A 119 -16.29 -12.11 16.49
C ASP A 119 -14.82 -11.94 16.89
N ALA A 120 -14.04 -13.03 16.85
CA ALA A 120 -12.60 -12.99 17.09
C ALA A 120 -11.88 -12.10 16.05
N LEU A 121 -12.22 -12.22 14.77
CA LEU A 121 -11.65 -11.38 13.71
C LEU A 121 -11.95 -9.90 13.95
N ARG A 122 -13.21 -9.57 14.27
CA ARG A 122 -13.65 -8.20 14.57
C ARG A 122 -12.89 -7.63 15.77
N PHE A 123 -12.75 -8.39 16.85
CA PHE A 123 -12.02 -7.98 18.04
C PHE A 123 -10.54 -7.68 17.73
N ASN A 124 -9.87 -8.58 17.01
CA ASN A 124 -8.45 -8.40 16.66
C ASN A 124 -8.24 -7.19 15.74
N LEU A 125 -9.11 -6.98 14.74
CA LEU A 125 -9.05 -5.80 13.87
C LEU A 125 -9.26 -4.50 14.66
N GLN A 126 -10.21 -4.47 15.59
CA GLN A 126 -10.44 -3.31 16.46
C GLN A 126 -9.20 -2.98 17.31
N LEU A 127 -8.53 -4.00 17.85
CA LEU A 127 -7.31 -3.82 18.63
C LEU A 127 -6.14 -3.32 17.77
N LEU A 128 -6.03 -3.77 16.52
CA LEU A 128 -5.01 -3.31 15.58
C LEU A 128 -5.20 -1.83 15.20
N LEU A 129 -6.44 -1.41 14.94
CA LEU A 129 -6.77 -0.01 14.68
C LEU A 129 -6.41 0.91 15.86
N ASN A 130 -6.55 0.43 17.09
CA ASN A 130 -6.24 1.21 18.28
C ASN A 130 -4.74 1.31 18.58
N THR A 131 -3.95 0.31 18.17
CA THR A 131 -2.51 0.22 18.47
C THR A 131 -1.63 0.79 17.37
N HIS A 132 -2.06 0.70 16.11
CA HIS A 132 -1.26 1.08 14.96
C HIS A 132 -2.05 2.06 14.07
N ARG A 133 -1.84 3.37 14.25
CA ARG A 133 -2.55 4.39 13.46
C ARG A 133 -2.24 4.32 11.94
N TYR A 134 -1.14 3.67 11.54
CA TYR A 134 -0.72 3.51 10.14
C TYR A 134 -0.66 2.04 9.70
N ALA A 135 -1.52 1.18 10.23
CA ALA A 135 -1.41 -0.27 10.13
C ALA A 135 -1.62 -0.89 8.72
N GLY A 136 -1.34 -0.17 7.63
CA GLY A 136 -1.34 -0.74 6.28
C GLY A 136 -2.71 -1.19 5.77
N ASN A 137 -3.83 -0.86 6.44
CA ASN A 137 -5.20 -1.13 6.01
C ASN A 137 -5.40 -2.59 5.56
N ALA A 138 -5.79 -2.79 4.30
CA ALA A 138 -6.00 -4.11 3.70
C ALA A 138 -4.75 -5.02 3.72
N ARG A 139 -3.53 -4.45 3.79
CA ARG A 139 -2.28 -5.23 3.93
C ARG A 139 -2.23 -5.94 5.28
N LEU A 140 -2.64 -5.29 6.36
CA LEU A 140 -2.70 -5.92 7.67
C LEU A 140 -3.79 -6.98 7.73
N VAL A 141 -4.95 -6.73 7.14
CA VAL A 141 -6.01 -7.75 7.04
C VAL A 141 -5.49 -8.97 6.29
N ARG A 142 -4.75 -8.77 5.19
CA ARG A 142 -4.12 -9.87 4.45
C ARG A 142 -3.17 -10.68 5.32
N ASN A 143 -2.26 -10.02 6.04
CA ASN A 143 -1.30 -10.67 6.92
C ASN A 143 -2.01 -11.49 8.02
N LEU A 144 -3.04 -10.92 8.64
CA LEU A 144 -3.86 -11.60 9.63
C LEU A 144 -4.53 -12.85 9.03
N VAL A 145 -5.16 -12.72 7.85
CA VAL A 145 -5.81 -13.85 7.18
C VAL A 145 -4.79 -14.95 6.81
N GLU A 146 -3.62 -14.60 6.29
CA GLU A 146 -2.56 -15.56 5.95
C GLU A 146 -2.08 -16.32 7.19
N LYS A 147 -1.91 -15.62 8.30
CA LYS A 147 -1.55 -16.21 9.59
C LYS A 147 -2.65 -17.12 10.12
N THR A 148 -3.91 -16.71 10.01
CA THR A 148 -5.07 -17.51 10.40
C THR A 148 -5.14 -18.82 9.64
N VAL A 149 -4.97 -18.78 8.32
CA VAL A 149 -4.92 -19.99 7.48
C VAL A 149 -3.76 -20.90 7.91
N ARG A 150 -2.59 -20.33 8.22
CA ARG A 150 -1.44 -21.11 8.72
C ARG A 150 -1.72 -21.76 10.07
N LYS A 151 -2.36 -21.06 11.01
CA LYS A 151 -2.73 -21.62 12.32
C LYS A 151 -3.75 -22.75 12.18
N GLN A 152 -4.74 -22.58 11.31
CA GLN A 152 -5.71 -23.63 11.01
C GLN A 152 -5.02 -24.89 10.44
N ALA A 153 -4.06 -24.73 9.53
CA ALA A 153 -3.30 -25.87 9.01
C ALA A 153 -2.52 -26.61 10.11
N VAL A 154 -1.90 -25.88 11.05
CA VAL A 154 -1.20 -26.49 12.20
C VAL A 154 -2.16 -27.22 13.12
N ARG A 155 -3.32 -26.63 13.44
CA ARG A 155 -4.39 -27.26 14.24
C ARG A 155 -4.86 -28.57 13.63
N LEU A 156 -5.11 -28.57 12.32
CA LEU A 156 -5.56 -29.78 11.61
C LEU A 156 -4.47 -30.84 11.49
N PHE A 157 -3.20 -30.44 11.35
CA PHE A 157 -2.07 -31.38 11.31
C PHE A 157 -1.90 -32.18 12.61
N GLN A 158 -2.26 -31.60 13.74
CA GLN A 158 -2.23 -32.28 15.05
C GLN A 158 -3.37 -33.29 15.23
N LYS A 159 -4.33 -33.34 14.30
CA LYS A 159 -5.48 -34.25 14.34
C LYS A 159 -5.20 -35.53 13.55
N THR A 160 -5.64 -36.67 14.08
CA THR A 160 -5.49 -37.99 13.42
C THR A 160 -6.31 -38.11 12.14
N SER A 161 -7.44 -37.41 12.05
CA SER A 161 -8.30 -37.33 10.87
C SER A 161 -9.13 -36.05 10.92
N SER A 162 -9.43 -35.47 9.76
CA SER A 162 -10.25 -34.26 9.64
C SER A 162 -11.35 -34.44 8.59
N SER A 163 -12.56 -33.96 8.88
CA SER A 163 -13.65 -33.97 7.90
C SER A 163 -13.45 -32.88 6.83
N ARG A 164 -14.18 -32.98 5.72
CA ARG A 164 -14.17 -31.91 4.70
C ARG A 164 -14.65 -30.57 5.27
N GLU A 165 -15.65 -30.57 6.16
CA GLU A 165 -16.09 -29.33 6.82
C GLU A 165 -14.97 -28.72 7.67
N GLU A 166 -14.20 -29.55 8.39
CA GLU A 166 -13.12 -29.06 9.25
C GLU A 166 -11.95 -28.47 8.45
N LEU A 167 -11.72 -28.96 7.23
CA LEU A 167 -10.68 -28.44 6.32
C LEU A 167 -10.99 -27.02 5.83
N ILE A 168 -12.26 -26.64 5.77
CA ILE A 168 -12.70 -25.32 5.28
C ILE A 168 -13.10 -24.35 6.41
N GLN A 169 -13.31 -24.84 7.63
CA GLN A 169 -13.70 -23.99 8.75
C GLN A 169 -12.51 -23.35 9.46
N ILE A 170 -12.64 -22.04 9.70
CA ILE A 170 -11.79 -21.25 10.60
C ILE A 170 -12.49 -21.11 11.95
N LEU A 171 -11.76 -21.44 13.01
CA LEU A 171 -12.20 -21.36 14.40
C LEU A 171 -11.56 -20.14 15.10
N PRO A 172 -12.10 -19.69 16.24
CA PRO A 172 -11.57 -18.54 16.98
C PRO A 172 -10.08 -18.68 17.34
N GLU A 173 -9.64 -19.89 17.69
CA GLU A 173 -8.25 -20.20 18.05
C GLU A 173 -7.26 -20.07 16.88
N ASP A 174 -7.76 -20.10 15.64
CA ASP A 174 -6.95 -19.87 14.45
C ASP A 174 -6.64 -18.36 14.28
N ILE A 175 -7.36 -17.47 14.98
CA ILE A 175 -7.26 -16.02 14.82
C ILE A 175 -6.60 -15.41 16.06
N ASN A 176 -5.30 -15.15 15.97
CA ASN A 176 -4.57 -14.47 17.03
C ASN A 176 -3.46 -13.57 16.48
N MET A 177 -3.07 -12.56 17.28
CA MET A 177 -2.09 -11.54 16.93
C MET A 177 -0.67 -11.75 17.46
N GLU A 178 -0.38 -12.80 18.21
CA GLU A 178 0.98 -13.07 18.71
C GLU A 178 1.94 -13.12 17.52
N ASP A 179 2.76 -12.07 17.35
CA ASP A 179 3.71 -11.83 16.26
C ASP A 179 3.12 -11.18 14.97
N LEU A 180 2.28 -10.15 15.08
CA LEU A 180 1.90 -9.25 13.96
C LEU A 180 2.66 -7.93 14.01
#